data_AF-A0A5J9UL47-F1
#
_entry.id   AF-A0A5J9UL47-F1
#
_cell.length_a   1.000
_cell.length_b   1.000
_cell.length_c   1.000
_cell.angle_alpha   90.00
_cell.angle_beta   90.00
_cell.angle_gamma   90.00
#
_symmetry.space_group_name_H-M   'P 1'
#
loop_
_entity.id
_entity.type
_entity.pdbx_description
1 polymer ?
#
loop_
_entity_poly.entity_id
_entity_poly.type
_entity_poly.pdbx_seq_one_letter_code
_entity_poly.pdbx_strand_id
1 'polypeptide(L)'
;MAGGHSWYITYFPDGEREECADWISLYLFLDCPADKHDVIKARFTFKLLDRKGRLISQNKEPGRTNFSLVKTPRWGYREFIKREDLERCDVTVIKEVRVETTTTAQI
;
A
#
# COMPACT_ATOMS: atom_id res chain seq x y z
N MET A 1 -10.54 -4.67 3.22
CA MET A 1 -11.74 -4.17 2.53
C MET A 1 -12.07 -2.76 3.02
N ALA A 2 -12.46 -1.85 2.14
CA ALA A 2 -12.93 -0.50 2.46
C ALA A 2 -13.93 -0.04 1.40
N GLY A 3 -15.07 0.54 1.83
CA GLY A 3 -16.11 1.01 0.91
C GLY A 3 -16.73 -0.08 0.02
N GLY A 4 -16.75 -1.35 0.48
CA GLY A 4 -17.24 -2.48 -0.32
C GLY A 4 -16.23 -3.08 -1.31
N HIS A 5 -14.99 -2.58 -1.32
CA HIS A 5 -13.96 -3.03 -2.26
C HIS A 5 -12.70 -3.54 -1.55
N SER A 6 -11.99 -4.43 -2.23
CA SER A 6 -10.66 -4.89 -1.83
C SER A 6 -9.61 -3.95 -2.38
N TRP A 7 -8.54 -3.78 -1.62
CA TRP A 7 -7.45 -2.88 -1.94
C TRP A 7 -6.14 -3.49 -1.44
N TYR A 8 -5.06 -3.26 -2.16
CA TYR A 8 -3.72 -3.58 -1.68
C TYR A 8 -2.75 -2.43 -1.96
N ILE A 9 -1.60 -2.48 -1.29
CA ILE A 9 -0.53 -1.52 -1.47
C ILE A 9 0.59 -2.21 -2.24
N THR A 10 1.07 -1.60 -3.31
CA THR A 10 2.35 -1.99 -3.90
C THR A 10 3.45 -1.11 -3.35
N TYR A 11 4.53 -1.76 -2.93
CA TYR A 11 5.71 -1.16 -2.34
C TYR A 11 6.91 -1.38 -3.26
N PHE A 12 7.55 -0.28 -3.65
CA PHE A 12 8.77 -0.30 -4.46
C PHE A 12 9.91 0.28 -3.62
N PRO A 13 10.79 -0.56 -3.04
CA PRO A 13 11.89 -0.09 -2.19
C PRO A 13 12.91 0.74 -2.97
N ASP A 14 13.07 0.43 -4.25
CA ASP A 14 14.04 1.06 -5.16
C ASP A 14 13.38 2.04 -6.15
N GLY A 15 12.21 2.57 -5.79
CA GLY A 15 11.41 3.41 -6.67
C GLY A 15 10.67 2.62 -7.76
N GLU A 16 9.63 3.22 -8.33
CA GLU A 16 8.89 2.65 -9.48
C GLU A 16 9.73 2.69 -10.77
N ARG A 17 10.59 3.70 -10.90
CA ARG A 17 11.34 4.07 -12.10
C ARG A 17 12.71 4.59 -11.72
N GLU A 18 13.63 4.60 -12.68
CA GLU A 18 15.00 5.11 -12.52
C GLU A 18 15.02 6.55 -11.98
N GLU A 19 14.12 7.42 -12.46
CA GLU A 19 14.00 8.82 -12.01
C GLU A 19 13.68 8.97 -10.51
N CYS A 20 13.13 7.94 -9.87
CA CYS A 20 12.80 7.92 -8.44
C CYS A 20 13.57 6.82 -7.69
N ALA A 21 14.73 6.39 -8.19
CA ALA A 21 15.49 5.30 -7.59
C ALA A 21 15.88 5.56 -6.13
N ASP A 22 16.17 6.81 -5.75
CA ASP A 22 16.52 7.17 -4.36
C ASP A 22 15.30 7.22 -3.41
N TRP A 23 14.10 6.96 -3.93
CA TRP A 23 12.85 7.05 -3.20
C TRP A 23 12.16 5.69 -3.10
N ILE A 24 11.43 5.52 -2.01
CA ILE A 24 10.41 4.47 -1.93
C ILE A 24 9.15 4.99 -2.60
N SER A 25 8.59 4.19 -3.52
CA SER A 25 7.29 4.47 -4.11
C SER A 25 6.19 3.62 -3.49
N LEU A 26 5.02 4.23 -3.26
CA LEU A 26 3.82 3.56 -2.73
C LEU A 26 2.62 3.85 -3.60
N TYR A 27 1.85 2.82 -3.91
CA TYR A 27 0.57 2.96 -4.62
C TYR A 27 -0.52 2.14 -3.98
N LEU A 28 -1.73 2.71 -3.95
CA LEU A 28 -2.95 2.01 -3.60
C LEU A 28 -3.50 1.44 -4.90
N PHE A 29 -3.84 0.16 -4.87
CA PHE A 29 -4.45 -0.55 -5.98
C PHE A 29 -5.86 -0.99 -5.61
N LEU A 30 -6.78 -0.84 -6.56
CA LEU A 30 -8.08 -1.46 -6.52
C LEU A 30 -7.95 -2.94 -6.88
N ASP A 31 -8.43 -3.80 -5.99
CA ASP A 31 -8.37 -5.25 -6.15
C ASP A 31 -9.75 -5.82 -6.47
N CYS A 32 -9.84 -6.55 -7.59
CA CYS A 32 -11.01 -7.31 -8.02
C CYS A 32 -12.38 -6.69 -7.66
N PRO A 33 -12.77 -5.52 -8.21
CA PRO A 33 -14.13 -5.01 -8.06
C PRO A 33 -15.15 -5.98 -8.66
N ALA A 34 -16.38 -5.90 -8.17
CA ALA A 34 -17.48 -6.76 -8.60
C ALA A 34 -17.79 -6.58 -10.09
N ASP A 35 -17.74 -5.33 -10.59
CA ASP A 35 -17.74 -5.02 -12.02
C ASP A 35 -16.42 -4.37 -12.42
N LYS A 36 -15.81 -4.87 -13.51
CA LYS A 36 -14.58 -4.32 -14.08
C LYS A 36 -14.75 -2.89 -14.62
N HIS A 37 -15.98 -2.47 -14.88
CA HIS A 37 -16.35 -1.14 -15.36
C HIS A 37 -16.68 -0.16 -14.22
N ASP A 38 -16.67 -0.61 -12.96
CA ASP A 38 -16.89 0.27 -11.82
C ASP A 38 -15.85 1.39 -11.75
N VAL A 39 -16.35 2.58 -11.42
CA VAL A 39 -15.54 3.76 -11.15
C VAL A 39 -15.71 4.15 -9.69
N ILE A 40 -14.65 3.95 -8.91
CA ILE A 40 -14.67 4.11 -7.46
C ILE A 40 -13.89 5.37 -7.09
N LYS A 41 -14.62 6.39 -6.62
CA LYS A 41 -14.01 7.61 -6.09
C LYS A 41 -13.49 7.35 -4.68
N ALA A 42 -12.18 7.43 -4.49
CA ALA A 42 -11.57 7.21 -3.19
C ALA A 42 -10.65 8.37 -2.78
N ARG A 43 -10.62 8.61 -1.46
CA ARG A 43 -9.65 9.49 -0.80
C ARG A 43 -8.83 8.65 0.17
N PHE A 44 -7.50 8.72 0.09
CA PHE A 44 -6.61 7.89 0.90
C PHE A 44 -5.36 8.66 1.37
N THR A 45 -4.75 8.15 2.43
CA THR A 45 -3.51 8.68 3.01
C THR A 45 -2.61 7.49 3.35
N PHE A 46 -1.33 7.57 2.98
CA PHE A 46 -0.29 6.68 3.46
C PHE A 46 0.37 7.27 4.69
N LYS A 47 0.48 6.44 5.73
CA LYS A 47 1.25 6.72 6.93
C LYS A 47 2.23 5.58 7.13
N LEU A 48 3.49 5.94 7.24
CA LEU A 48 4.56 5.04 7.61
C LEU A 48 4.82 5.19 9.11
N LEU A 49 4.71 4.08 9.83
CA LEU A 49 4.91 4.04 11.28
C LEU A 49 6.15 3.20 11.60
N ASP A 50 6.84 3.55 12.68
CA ASP A 50 7.87 2.68 13.26
C ASP A 50 7.24 1.49 14.01
N ARG A 51 8.09 0.60 14.52
CA ARG A 51 7.66 -0.58 15.31
C ARG A 51 6.91 -0.24 16.60
N LYS A 52 7.07 0.98 17.11
CA LYS A 52 6.39 1.50 18.30
C LYS A 52 5.12 2.27 17.93
N GLY A 53 4.73 2.29 16.64
CA GLY A 53 3.56 2.99 16.13
C GLY A 53 3.76 4.49 15.95
N ARG A 54 5.00 5.01 16.05
CA ARG A 54 5.27 6.44 15.84
C ARG A 54 5.30 6.77 14.36
N LEU A 55 4.72 7.92 14.01
CA LEU A 55 4.74 8.39 12.63
C LEU A 55 6.17 8.74 12.19
N ILE A 56 6.66 8.06 11.15
CA ILE A 56 7.92 8.36 10.45
C ILE A 56 7.64 9.35 9.32
N SER A 57 6.67 9.03 8.46
CA SER A 57 6.32 9.84 7.30
C SER A 57 4.85 9.68 6.91
N GLN A 58 4.32 10.69 6.26
CA GLN A 58 3.01 10.67 5.61
C GLN A 58 3.03 11.52 4.36
N ASN A 59 2.16 11.20 3.40
CA ASN A 59 1.96 12.08 2.24
C ASN A 59 1.39 13.44 2.70
N LYS A 60 1.92 14.53 2.12
CA LYS A 60 1.54 15.92 2.47
C LYS A 60 0.05 16.18 2.27
N GLU A 61 -0.51 15.66 1.18
CA GLU A 61 -1.92 15.81 0.83
C GLU A 61 -2.55 14.44 0.55
N PRO A 62 -3.78 14.17 1.03
CA PRO A 62 -4.49 12.94 0.72
C PRO A 62 -4.65 12.71 -0.79
N GLY A 63 -4.36 11.50 -1.24
CA GLY A 63 -4.63 11.08 -2.60
C GLY A 63 -6.14 11.10 -2.86
N ARG A 64 -6.56 11.64 -3.99
CA ARG A 64 -7.95 11.67 -4.45
C ARG A 64 -7.99 11.31 -5.91
N THR A 65 -8.70 10.25 -6.26
CA THR A 65 -8.79 9.80 -7.65
C THR A 65 -10.02 8.91 -7.86
N ASN A 66 -10.31 8.65 -9.12
CA ASN A 66 -11.32 7.71 -9.56
C ASN A 66 -10.60 6.43 -10.00
N PHE A 67 -10.71 5.37 -9.22
CA PHE A 67 -10.14 4.07 -9.52
C PHE A 67 -11.05 3.28 -10.45
N SER A 68 -10.45 2.53 -11.37
CA SER A 68 -11.13 1.54 -12.21
C SER A 68 -10.09 0.54 -12.69
N LEU A 69 -10.47 -0.73 -12.87
CA LEU A 69 -9.51 -1.74 -13.37
C LEU A 69 -8.96 -1.39 -14.76
N VAL A 70 -9.78 -0.74 -15.59
CA VAL A 70 -9.45 -0.52 -17.00
C VAL A 70 -8.56 0.70 -17.22
N LYS A 71 -8.80 1.81 -16.51
CA LYS A 71 -8.11 3.09 -16.78
C LYS A 71 -7.08 3.44 -15.71
N THR A 72 -7.46 3.32 -14.45
CA THR A 72 -6.65 3.79 -13.32
C THR A 72 -6.75 2.77 -12.19
N PRO A 73 -6.12 1.59 -12.33
CA PRO A 73 -6.20 0.56 -11.30
C PRO A 73 -5.43 0.97 -10.04
N ARG A 74 -4.56 1.97 -10.14
CA ARG A 74 -3.71 2.43 -9.05
C ARG A 74 -3.49 3.93 -9.03
N TRP A 75 -3.17 4.45 -7.85
CA TRP A 75 -2.73 5.82 -7.64
C TRP A 75 -1.85 5.90 -6.39
N GLY A 76 -0.91 6.84 -6.37
CA GLY A 76 0.09 6.87 -5.32
C GLY A 76 1.16 7.92 -5.54
N TYR A 77 2.31 7.69 -4.92
CA TYR A 77 3.43 8.62 -4.87
C TYR A 77 4.71 7.89 -5.30
N ARG A 78 5.32 8.36 -6.40
CA ARG A 78 6.66 7.92 -6.84
C ARG A 78 7.72 8.24 -5.79
N GLU A 79 7.61 9.41 -5.20
CA GLU A 79 8.57 9.95 -4.22
C GLU A 79 7.88 10.05 -2.85
N PHE A 80 7.57 8.91 -2.22
CA PHE A 80 6.85 8.93 -0.94
C PHE A 80 7.76 9.30 0.24
N ILE A 81 8.89 8.60 0.36
CA ILE A 81 9.95 8.88 1.34
C ILE A 81 11.29 8.53 0.69
N LYS A 82 12.33 9.31 0.96
CA LYS A 82 13.67 8.92 0.52
C LYS A 82 14.10 7.65 1.24
N ARG A 83 14.84 6.80 0.54
CA ARG A 83 15.34 5.56 1.11
C ARG A 83 16.29 5.82 2.29
N GLU A 84 17.18 6.79 2.16
CA GLU A 84 18.10 7.21 3.22
C GLU A 84 17.37 7.62 4.51
N ASP A 85 16.21 8.27 4.40
CA ASP A 85 15.41 8.69 5.55
C ASP A 85 14.74 7.50 6.25
N LEU A 86 14.38 6.46 5.49
CA LEU A 86 13.86 5.22 6.05
C LEU A 86 14.97 4.40 6.73
N GLU A 87 16.13 4.26 6.10
CA GLU A 87 17.24 3.44 6.58
C GLU A 87 17.91 4.03 7.84
N ARG A 88 17.84 5.36 8.00
CA ARG A 88 18.23 6.03 9.25
C ARG A 88 17.26 5.75 10.40
N CYS A 89 16.05 5.27 10.10
CA CYS A 89 15.13 4.76 11.10
C CYS A 89 15.44 3.28 11.33
N ASP A 90 15.49 2.84 12.59
CA ASP A 90 15.73 1.44 12.96
C ASP A 90 14.46 0.61 12.66
N VAL A 91 14.23 0.32 11.37
CA VAL A 91 13.06 -0.37 10.85
C VAL A 91 13.48 -1.77 10.45
N THR A 92 13.19 -2.77 11.28
CA THR A 92 13.35 -4.17 10.87
C THR A 92 11.99 -4.73 10.40
N VAL A 93 11.99 -5.34 9.22
CA VAL A 93 10.79 -5.91 8.57
C VAL A 93 10.47 -7.25 9.25
N ILE A 94 9.29 -7.35 9.88
CA ILE A 94 8.77 -8.62 10.43
C ILE A 94 7.72 -9.14 9.45
N LYS A 95 7.95 -10.34 8.88
CA LYS A 95 6.92 -11.11 8.16
C LYS A 95 6.53 -12.29 9.05
N GLU A 96 5.40 -12.18 9.76
CA GLU A 96 4.77 -13.35 10.38
C GLU A 96 3.69 -13.88 9.44
N VAL A 97 3.86 -15.12 8.96
CA VAL A 97 2.82 -15.90 8.30
C VAL A 97 2.42 -16.99 9.29
N ARG A 98 1.21 -16.89 9.86
CA ARG A 98 0.63 -17.98 10.65
C ARG A 98 -0.29 -18.77 9.74
N VAL A 99 0.02 -20.06 9.58
CA VAL A 99 -0.86 -21.03 8.94
C VAL A 99 -1.52 -21.81 10.08
N GLU A 100 -2.82 -21.63 10.24
CA GLU A 100 -3.61 -22.46 11.14
C GLU A 100 -4.20 -23.61 10.32
N THR A 101 -3.74 -24.84 10.59
CA THR A 101 -4.37 -26.06 10.08
C THR A 101 -5.33 -26.60 11.14
N THR A 102 -6.63 -26.53 10.86
CA THR A 102 -7.65 -27.17 11.69
C THR A 102 -7.88 -28.59 11.18
N THR A 103 -7.48 -29.58 11.99
CA THR A 103 -7.82 -30.99 11.80
C THR A 103 -9.30 -31.23 12.12
N THR A 104 -10.07 -31.72 11.16
CA THR A 104 -11.43 -32.23 11.40
C THR A 104 -11.35 -33.59 12.10
N ALA A 105 -11.82 -33.67 13.35
CA ALA A 105 -12.16 -34.94 13.97
C ALA A 105 -13.58 -35.33 13.54
N GLN A 106 -13.72 -36.50 12.90
CA GLN A 106 -15.01 -37.14 12.66
C GLN A 106 -15.49 -37.79 13.96
N ILE A 107 -16.74 -37.52 14.33
CA ILE A 107 -17.61 -38.45 15.08
C ILE A 107 -18.97 -38.42 14.40
#